data_AF-A0A0F9ZHV6-F1
#
_entry.id   AF-A0A0F9ZHV6-F1
#
_cell.length_a   1.000
_cell.length_b   1.000
_cell.length_c   1.000
_cell.angle_alpha   90.00
_cell.angle_beta   90.00
_cell.angle_gamma   90.00
#
_symmetry.space_group_name_H-M   'P 1'
#
loop_
_entity.id
_entity.type
_entity.pdbx_description
1 polymer ?
#
loop_
_entity_poly.entity_id
_entity_poly.type
_entity_poly.pdbx_seq_one_letter_code
_entity_poly.pdbx_strand_id
1 'polypeptide(L)'
;MEGFEKDPNQGINPEYQSAKDIGLTEVFKGEPGYGDAFEAVIFSSKTLQIDIEKFVREKLIQQNWWLQKYWQEKGLPKEQIDIKIGEHEISLYNFNEQLQRQHLEELKRAVELLSTVEGEPLRRVKYILIDDKKPINKNTGEEMRGHVQYNDDVVRIYPKGTDLNNDYRSEEKNPNFQGVSNFLGTLIHEFFHKVEGAVDLVIANWSKKFGWRFTDVSRNLDGGDSTLYETTMPEICVSKYAREVDPREDLCESAVVALTNPEKLYSRKLDFINNLRKGKDMPPVTMGRKGGSDVKIPRIVLPVKYKTILSDPLYFKPKKQLK
;
A
#
# COMPACT_ATOMS: atom_id res chain seq x y z
N MET A 1 30.80 -17.21 10.53
CA MET A 1 29.68 -18.16 10.65
C MET A 1 28.46 -17.33 10.99
N GLU A 2 27.79 -16.82 9.96
CA GLU A 2 26.54 -16.08 10.11
C GLU A 2 25.44 -17.08 10.43
N GLY A 3 24.70 -16.82 11.52
CA GLY A 3 23.59 -17.63 11.94
C GLY A 3 22.46 -17.52 10.92
N PHE A 4 22.22 -18.58 10.17
CA PHE A 4 20.93 -18.77 9.51
C PHE A 4 19.87 -18.85 10.61
N GLU A 5 19.16 -17.74 10.85
CA GLU A 5 17.89 -17.80 11.57
C GLU A 5 17.01 -18.81 10.84
N LYS A 6 16.64 -19.89 11.53
CA LYS A 6 15.72 -20.88 10.99
C LYS A 6 14.41 -20.17 10.67
N ASP A 7 13.90 -20.38 9.45
CA ASP A 7 12.57 -19.94 9.06
C ASP A 7 11.57 -20.41 10.14
N PRO A 8 10.91 -19.49 10.88
CA PRO A 8 10.00 -19.84 11.96
C PRO A 8 8.77 -20.62 11.47
N ASN A 9 8.60 -20.74 10.14
CA ASN A 9 7.51 -21.47 9.50
C ASN A 9 7.90 -22.86 8.97
N GLN A 10 9.10 -23.39 9.29
CA GLN A 10 9.52 -24.70 8.77
C GLN A 10 8.72 -25.85 9.42
N GLY A 11 7.84 -26.51 8.65
CA GLY A 11 7.13 -27.73 9.04
C GLY A 11 5.83 -27.57 9.83
N ILE A 12 5.26 -26.36 9.87
CA ILE A 12 4.01 -26.08 10.60
C ILE A 12 2.86 -25.97 9.59
N ASN A 13 1.72 -26.61 9.88
CA ASN A 13 0.49 -26.41 9.12
C ASN A 13 0.12 -24.91 9.06
N PRO A 14 -0.43 -24.42 7.94
CA PRO A 14 -0.82 -23.01 7.85
C PRO A 14 -1.88 -22.69 8.90
N GLU A 15 -1.46 -22.01 9.97
CA GLU A 15 -2.32 -21.59 11.07
C GLU A 15 -1.99 -20.15 11.43
N TYR A 16 -3.03 -19.37 11.70
CA TYR A 16 -2.89 -18.00 12.17
C TYR A 16 -2.30 -17.96 13.58
N GLN A 17 -1.32 -17.09 13.78
CA GLN A 17 -0.88 -16.73 15.13
C GLN A 17 -1.98 -15.94 15.85
N SER A 18 -2.29 -16.31 17.08
CA SER A 18 -3.18 -15.54 17.95
C SER A 18 -2.43 -14.37 18.57
N ALA A 19 -3.01 -13.17 18.50
CA ALA A 19 -2.45 -11.99 19.16
C ALA A 19 -2.42 -12.11 20.70
N LYS A 20 -3.21 -13.01 21.29
CA LYS A 20 -3.20 -13.30 22.74
C LYS A 20 -1.98 -14.10 23.16
N ASP A 21 -1.43 -14.90 22.25
CA ASP A 21 -0.32 -15.82 22.54
C ASP A 21 1.05 -15.15 22.34
N ILE A 22 1.05 -13.88 21.88
CA ILE A 22 2.25 -13.08 21.75
C ILE A 22 2.71 -12.67 23.16
N GLY A 23 3.82 -13.25 23.62
CA GLY A 23 4.51 -12.78 24.82
C GLY A 23 5.09 -11.39 24.58
N LEU A 24 4.83 -10.45 25.50
CA LEU A 24 5.39 -9.10 25.48
C LEU A 24 6.46 -8.96 26.56
N THR A 25 7.52 -8.23 26.27
CA THR A 25 8.59 -7.93 27.22
C THR A 25 8.96 -6.46 27.11
N GLU A 26 8.73 -5.69 28.16
CA GLU A 26 9.22 -4.31 28.20
C GLU A 26 10.75 -4.32 28.28
N VAL A 27 11.39 -3.41 27.54
CA VAL A 27 12.83 -3.21 27.60
C VAL A 27 13.20 -1.74 27.76
N PHE A 28 14.28 -1.50 28.49
CA PHE A 28 14.79 -0.18 28.84
C PHE A 28 16.11 0.14 28.13
N LYS A 29 16.43 1.45 28.08
CA LYS A 29 17.65 1.92 27.41
C LYS A 29 18.88 1.26 28.04
N GLY A 30 19.66 0.55 27.23
CA GLY A 30 20.83 -0.21 27.67
C GLY A 30 20.61 -1.72 27.74
N GLU A 31 19.36 -2.19 27.62
CA GLU A 31 19.05 -3.62 27.60
C GLU A 31 19.19 -4.22 26.18
N PRO A 32 19.54 -5.52 26.08
CA PRO A 32 19.61 -6.22 24.79
C PRO A 32 18.29 -6.15 24.03
N GLY A 33 18.34 -5.69 22.77
CA GLY A 33 17.16 -5.55 21.91
C GLY A 33 16.35 -4.27 22.11
N TYR A 34 16.82 -3.32 22.93
CA TYR A 34 16.18 -2.00 23.05
C TYR A 34 16.16 -1.21 21.72
N GLY A 35 17.20 -1.37 20.89
CA GLY A 35 17.31 -0.70 19.59
C GLY A 35 16.15 -1.08 18.65
N ASP A 36 15.83 -2.37 18.62
CA ASP A 36 14.84 -2.97 17.72
C ASP A 36 13.45 -3.16 18.36
N ALA A 37 13.31 -2.76 19.63
CA ALA A 37 12.06 -2.91 20.37
C ALA A 37 10.95 -2.05 19.79
N PHE A 38 9.74 -2.60 19.78
CA PHE A 38 8.52 -1.94 19.34
C PHE A 38 8.26 -0.65 20.14
N GLU A 39 8.02 0.45 19.46
CA GLU A 39 7.81 1.77 20.10
C GLU A 39 6.36 1.98 20.52
N ALA A 40 6.10 1.95 21.83
CA ALA A 40 4.84 2.34 22.43
C ALA A 40 4.86 3.83 22.80
N VAL A 41 4.46 4.69 21.86
CA VAL A 41 4.41 6.15 22.08
C VAL A 41 3.13 6.54 22.85
N ILE A 42 3.30 7.11 24.04
CA ILE A 42 2.21 7.50 24.95
C ILE A 42 2.22 9.03 25.12
N PHE A 43 1.07 9.68 24.91
CA PHE A 43 0.93 11.13 25.04
C PHE A 43 0.49 11.52 26.45
N SER A 44 1.33 12.31 27.14
CA SER A 44 1.27 12.51 28.60
C SER A 44 0.02 13.20 29.15
N SER A 45 -0.81 13.84 28.33
CA SER A 45 -1.96 14.63 28.82
C SER A 45 -3.25 13.85 29.07
N LYS A 46 -3.31 12.54 28.80
CA LYS A 46 -4.52 11.72 29.01
C LYS A 46 -4.33 10.36 29.70
N THR A 47 -3.15 10.00 30.17
CA THR A 47 -2.82 8.58 30.42
C THR A 47 -2.25 8.32 31.81
N LEU A 48 -3.15 8.21 32.79
CA LEU A 48 -2.88 7.54 34.07
C LEU A 48 -3.49 6.12 34.15
N GLN A 49 -4.14 5.64 33.08
CA GLN A 49 -4.84 4.33 33.05
C GLN A 49 -4.77 3.58 31.71
N ILE A 50 -3.79 3.84 30.84
CA ILE A 50 -3.62 3.00 29.65
C ILE A 50 -2.81 1.75 30.02
N ASP A 51 -3.42 0.59 29.81
CA ASP A 51 -2.73 -0.69 29.77
C ASP A 51 -1.81 -0.71 28.53
N ILE A 52 -0.50 -0.54 28.76
CA ILE A 52 0.52 -0.43 27.72
C ILE A 52 0.61 -1.72 26.90
N GLU A 53 0.48 -2.88 27.55
CA GLU A 53 0.48 -4.16 26.84
C GLU A 53 -0.71 -4.27 25.90
N LYS A 54 -1.91 -3.87 26.37
CA LYS A 54 -3.09 -3.81 25.51
C LYS A 54 -2.86 -2.88 24.31
N PHE A 55 -2.28 -1.70 24.53
CA PHE A 55 -1.95 -0.77 23.45
C PHE A 55 -0.97 -1.38 22.43
N VAL A 56 0.10 -2.02 22.91
CA VAL A 56 1.08 -2.70 22.05
C VAL A 56 0.40 -3.80 21.23
N ARG A 57 -0.46 -4.63 21.86
CA ARG A 57 -1.22 -5.67 21.14
C ARG A 57 -2.13 -5.09 20.07
N GLU A 58 -2.86 -4.02 20.37
CA GLU A 58 -3.73 -3.36 19.39
C GLU A 58 -2.92 -2.83 18.20
N LYS A 59 -1.72 -2.29 18.44
CA LYS A 59 -0.81 -1.85 17.37
C LYS A 59 -0.26 -3.00 16.54
N LEU A 60 0.13 -4.10 17.18
CA LEU A 60 0.56 -5.30 16.47
C LEU A 60 -0.56 -5.84 15.58
N ILE A 61 -1.80 -5.90 16.08
CA ILE A 61 -2.96 -6.32 15.29
C ILE A 61 -3.19 -5.38 14.09
N GLN A 62 -3.08 -4.07 14.30
CA GLN A 62 -3.23 -3.08 13.22
C GLN A 62 -2.20 -3.33 12.11
N GLN A 63 -0.92 -3.48 12.47
CA GLN A 63 0.18 -3.57 11.49
C GLN A 63 0.35 -4.94 10.83
N ASN A 64 -0.26 -6.01 11.36
CA ASN A 64 -0.04 -7.37 10.89
C ASN A 64 -1.36 -8.02 10.50
N TRP A 65 -1.63 -8.10 9.19
CA TRP A 65 -2.91 -8.55 8.66
C TRP A 65 -3.34 -9.93 9.19
N TRP A 66 -2.40 -10.85 9.39
CA TRP A 66 -2.67 -12.22 9.86
C TRP A 66 -3.12 -12.29 11.33
N LEU A 67 -2.93 -11.21 12.10
CA LEU A 67 -3.45 -11.08 13.46
C LEU A 67 -4.86 -10.48 13.51
N GLN A 68 -5.36 -9.95 12.38
CA GLN A 68 -6.66 -9.30 12.34
C GLN A 68 -7.78 -10.33 12.20
N LYS A 69 -8.79 -10.22 13.07
CA LYS A 69 -9.99 -11.08 13.05
C LYS A 69 -10.63 -11.16 11.67
N TYR A 70 -10.66 -10.04 10.95
CA TYR A 70 -11.20 -9.95 9.59
C TYR A 70 -10.59 -10.99 8.62
N TRP A 71 -9.26 -11.15 8.64
CA TRP A 71 -8.56 -12.09 7.76
C TRP A 71 -8.66 -13.53 8.29
N GLN A 72 -8.63 -13.71 9.60
CA GLN A 72 -8.78 -15.03 10.22
C GLN A 72 -10.16 -15.65 9.97
N GLU A 73 -11.23 -14.86 10.03
CA GLU A 73 -12.61 -15.30 9.77
C GLU A 73 -12.83 -15.77 8.32
N LYS A 74 -11.98 -15.34 7.37
CA LYS A 74 -12.01 -15.81 5.97
C LYS A 74 -11.42 -17.21 5.80
N GLY A 75 -10.71 -17.72 6.81
CA GLY A 75 -9.90 -18.92 6.70
C GLY A 75 -8.54 -18.63 6.05
N LEU A 76 -7.91 -19.67 5.52
CA LEU A 76 -6.58 -19.57 4.91
C LEU A 76 -6.65 -19.01 3.49
N PRO A 77 -5.61 -18.30 3.04
CA PRO A 77 -5.44 -17.95 1.62
C PRO A 77 -5.44 -19.23 0.78
N LYS A 78 -6.10 -19.19 -0.38
CA LYS A 78 -6.12 -20.30 -1.33
C LYS A 78 -4.80 -20.42 -2.09
N GLU A 79 -4.09 -19.30 -2.21
CA GLU A 79 -2.87 -19.18 -2.99
C GLU A 79 -1.95 -18.12 -2.38
N GLN A 80 -0.65 -18.36 -2.49
CA GLN A 80 0.42 -17.41 -2.18
C GLN A 80 1.36 -17.29 -3.37
N ILE A 81 1.76 -16.06 -3.70
CA ILE A 81 2.83 -15.77 -4.66
C ILE A 81 3.93 -15.01 -3.94
N ASP A 82 5.14 -15.59 -3.90
CA ASP A 82 6.33 -14.86 -3.46
C ASP A 82 6.94 -14.15 -4.64
N ILE A 83 7.22 -12.85 -4.49
CA ILE A 83 7.76 -11.99 -5.54
C ILE A 83 9.08 -11.46 -5.03
N LYS A 84 10.20 -11.88 -5.63
CA LYS A 84 11.54 -11.40 -5.28
C LYS A 84 12.04 -10.38 -6.28
N ILE A 85 12.54 -9.26 -5.78
CA ILE A 85 12.97 -8.08 -6.54
C ILE A 85 14.37 -7.69 -6.04
N GLY A 86 15.41 -8.22 -6.67
CA GLY A 86 16.76 -8.15 -6.08
C GLY A 86 16.78 -8.79 -4.69
N GLU A 87 17.07 -8.00 -3.66
CA GLU A 87 17.09 -8.44 -2.25
C GLU A 87 15.75 -8.25 -1.51
N HIS A 88 14.78 -7.58 -2.13
CA HIS A 88 13.46 -7.33 -1.53
C HIS A 88 12.46 -8.42 -1.88
N GLU A 89 11.52 -8.70 -0.98
CA GLU A 89 10.47 -9.70 -1.18
C GLU A 89 9.09 -9.14 -0.84
N ILE A 90 8.11 -9.46 -1.69
CA ILE A 90 6.69 -9.17 -1.50
C ILE A 90 5.93 -10.49 -1.54
N SER A 91 5.08 -10.75 -0.55
CA SER A 91 4.20 -11.92 -0.57
C SER A 91 2.77 -11.50 -0.89
N LEU A 92 2.22 -12.07 -1.97
CA LEU A 92 0.82 -11.94 -2.32
C LEU A 92 0.04 -13.10 -1.71
N TYR A 93 -1.06 -12.80 -1.01
CA TYR A 93 -2.00 -13.79 -0.49
C TYR A 93 -3.38 -13.59 -1.13
N ASN A 94 -3.92 -14.65 -1.73
CA ASN A 94 -5.17 -14.61 -2.45
C ASN A 94 -6.27 -15.42 -1.76
N PHE A 95 -7.35 -14.74 -1.35
CA PHE A 95 -8.52 -15.32 -0.72
C PHE A 95 -9.68 -15.57 -1.72
N ASN A 96 -9.55 -15.05 -2.94
CA ASN A 96 -10.56 -15.15 -3.99
C ASN A 96 -10.31 -16.37 -4.91
N GLU A 97 -10.78 -16.34 -6.16
CA GLU A 97 -10.45 -17.37 -7.15
C GLU A 97 -8.96 -17.37 -7.49
N GLN A 98 -8.44 -18.55 -7.83
CA GLN A 98 -7.04 -18.75 -8.13
C GLN A 98 -6.60 -17.91 -9.35
N LEU A 99 -5.43 -17.26 -9.26
CA LEU A 99 -4.93 -16.39 -10.31
C LEU A 99 -4.56 -17.18 -11.58
N GLN A 100 -4.98 -16.66 -12.73
CA GLN A 100 -4.58 -17.17 -14.05
C GLN A 100 -3.14 -16.75 -14.40
N ARG A 101 -2.54 -17.43 -15.38
CA ARG A 101 -1.19 -17.11 -15.87
C ARG A 101 -1.03 -15.63 -16.27
N GLN A 102 -2.02 -15.06 -16.95
CA GLN A 102 -1.99 -13.66 -17.36
C GLN A 102 -1.87 -12.70 -16.16
N HIS A 103 -2.51 -13.00 -15.02
CA HIS A 103 -2.31 -12.20 -13.80
C HIS A 103 -0.86 -12.23 -13.35
N LEU A 104 -0.19 -13.40 -13.38
CA LEU A 104 1.21 -13.49 -12.97
C LEU A 104 2.10 -12.68 -13.91
N GLU A 105 1.84 -12.73 -15.22
CA GLU A 105 2.55 -11.91 -16.22
C GLU A 105 2.36 -10.41 -15.98
N GLU A 106 1.13 -9.97 -15.70
CA GLU A 106 0.82 -8.57 -15.37
C GLU A 106 1.39 -8.11 -14.03
N LEU A 107 1.39 -8.98 -13.01
CA LEU A 107 2.02 -8.73 -11.72
C LEU A 107 3.53 -8.52 -11.87
N LYS A 108 4.19 -9.42 -12.60
CA LYS A 108 5.61 -9.29 -12.92
C LYS A 108 5.88 -7.99 -13.66
N ARG A 109 5.09 -7.68 -14.69
CA ARG A 109 5.21 -6.45 -15.47
C ARG A 109 5.04 -5.21 -14.60
N ALA A 110 4.04 -5.17 -13.72
CA ALA A 110 3.82 -4.05 -12.81
C ALA A 110 5.04 -3.83 -11.90
N VAL A 111 5.55 -4.91 -11.31
CA VAL A 111 6.72 -4.89 -10.42
C VAL A 111 7.98 -4.42 -11.17
N GLU A 112 8.23 -4.93 -12.38
CA GLU A 112 9.35 -4.50 -13.22
C GLU A 112 9.26 -3.00 -13.55
N LEU A 113 8.11 -2.51 -13.98
CA LEU A 113 7.91 -1.09 -14.30
C LEU A 113 8.21 -0.19 -13.10
N LEU A 114 7.73 -0.57 -11.91
CA LEU A 114 7.85 0.23 -10.69
C LEU A 114 9.19 0.09 -9.98
N SER A 115 9.93 -0.99 -10.24
CA SER A 115 11.29 -1.16 -9.71
C SER A 115 12.25 -0.06 -10.18
N THR A 116 11.92 0.60 -11.30
CA THR A 116 12.69 1.72 -11.86
C THR A 116 12.35 3.08 -11.24
N VAL A 117 11.33 3.17 -10.37
CA VAL A 117 10.84 4.44 -9.81
C VAL A 117 11.63 4.83 -8.55
N GLU A 118 12.13 6.06 -8.54
CA GLU A 118 12.74 6.77 -7.42
C GLU A 118 11.72 6.93 -6.28
N GLY A 119 12.20 6.87 -5.03
CA GLY A 119 11.32 6.71 -3.86
C GLY A 119 10.84 5.27 -3.64
N GLU A 120 11.31 4.31 -4.45
CA GLU A 120 11.26 2.87 -4.19
C GLU A 120 9.90 2.37 -3.65
N PRO A 121 8.80 2.66 -4.36
CA PRO A 121 7.44 2.37 -3.88
C PRO A 121 7.27 0.93 -3.40
N LEU A 122 7.96 0.00 -4.07
CA LEU A 122 7.92 -1.43 -3.77
C LEU A 122 8.58 -1.80 -2.42
N ARG A 123 9.59 -1.05 -1.94
CA ARG A 123 10.24 -1.35 -0.64
C ARG A 123 9.30 -1.17 0.55
N ARG A 124 8.23 -0.38 0.38
CA ARG A 124 7.19 -0.14 1.39
C ARG A 124 5.98 -1.06 1.26
N VAL A 125 6.09 -2.07 0.41
CA VAL A 125 5.09 -3.12 0.28
C VAL A 125 5.76 -4.41 0.69
N LYS A 126 5.22 -5.04 1.74
CA LYS A 126 5.55 -6.39 2.16
C LYS A 126 4.50 -7.38 1.67
N TYR A 127 3.25 -6.94 1.61
CA TYR A 127 2.14 -7.82 1.30
C TYR A 127 1.20 -7.24 0.25
N ILE A 128 0.71 -8.12 -0.62
CA ILE A 128 -0.45 -7.85 -1.48
C ILE A 128 -1.56 -8.80 -1.02
N LEU A 129 -2.73 -8.28 -0.66
CA LEU A 129 -3.85 -9.09 -0.21
C LEU A 129 -4.99 -8.99 -1.23
N ILE A 130 -5.28 -10.10 -1.92
CA ILE A 130 -6.46 -10.19 -2.80
C ILE A 130 -7.65 -10.66 -1.98
N ASP A 131 -8.62 -9.77 -1.86
CA ASP A 131 -9.84 -9.97 -1.10
C ASP A 131 -10.96 -10.62 -1.92
N ASP A 132 -11.95 -11.19 -1.24
CA ASP A 132 -13.18 -11.73 -1.81
C ASP A 132 -14.38 -10.76 -1.71
N LYS A 133 -14.24 -9.67 -0.94
CA LYS A 133 -15.31 -8.68 -0.77
C LYS A 133 -15.33 -7.70 -1.93
N LYS A 134 -16.51 -7.21 -2.25
CA LYS A 134 -16.75 -6.17 -3.27
C LYS A 134 -17.25 -4.89 -2.61
N PRO A 135 -16.39 -4.15 -1.89
CA PRO A 135 -16.82 -2.90 -1.27
C PRO A 135 -17.08 -1.83 -2.34
N ILE A 136 -17.92 -0.87 -2.00
CA ILE A 136 -18.18 0.30 -2.84
C ILE A 136 -17.18 1.40 -2.48
N ASN A 137 -16.54 1.97 -3.50
CA ASN A 137 -15.66 3.12 -3.37
C ASN A 137 -16.51 4.37 -3.09
N LYS A 138 -16.26 5.00 -1.94
CA LYS A 138 -17.01 6.20 -1.52
C LYS A 138 -16.67 7.45 -2.33
N ASN A 139 -15.59 7.43 -3.12
CA ASN A 139 -15.27 8.52 -4.04
C ASN A 139 -16.09 8.42 -5.34
N THR A 140 -16.30 7.23 -5.89
CA THR A 140 -16.95 7.07 -7.21
C THR A 140 -18.35 6.47 -7.17
N GLY A 141 -18.72 5.76 -6.09
CA GLY A 141 -19.95 4.96 -6.02
C GLY A 141 -19.86 3.62 -6.74
N GLU A 142 -18.70 3.29 -7.30
CA GLU A 142 -18.44 2.04 -8.03
C GLU A 142 -17.81 0.97 -7.15
N GLU A 143 -17.76 -0.28 -7.61
CA GLU A 143 -16.97 -1.33 -6.94
C GLU A 143 -15.49 -0.92 -6.84
N MET A 144 -14.93 -1.01 -5.64
CA MET A 144 -13.53 -0.68 -5.38
C MET A 144 -12.61 -1.70 -6.07
N ARG A 145 -11.49 -1.21 -6.60
CA ARG A 145 -10.48 -2.06 -7.28
C ARG A 145 -9.32 -2.42 -6.37
N GLY A 146 -8.79 -1.42 -5.67
CA GLY A 146 -7.67 -1.56 -4.76
C GLY A 146 -7.75 -0.53 -3.65
N HIS A 147 -6.90 -0.70 -2.66
CA HIS A 147 -6.69 0.25 -1.58
C HIS A 147 -5.34 0.05 -0.91
N VAL A 148 -4.61 1.14 -0.72
CA VAL A 148 -3.44 1.19 0.17
C VAL A 148 -3.82 1.77 1.53
N GLN A 149 -3.55 0.98 2.59
CA GLN A 149 -3.47 1.52 3.94
C GLN A 149 -2.03 2.01 4.19
N TYR A 150 -1.88 3.31 4.51
CA TYR A 150 -0.57 3.96 4.63
C TYR A 150 0.34 3.35 5.70
N ASN A 151 -0.24 2.71 6.73
CA ASN A 151 0.49 2.23 7.90
C ASN A 151 0.87 0.74 7.84
N ASP A 152 0.35 -0.03 6.88
CA ASP A 152 0.34 -1.50 7.02
C ASP A 152 1.26 -2.23 6.04
N ASP A 153 2.16 -1.54 5.32
CA ASP A 153 3.02 -2.14 4.27
C ASP A 153 2.25 -3.08 3.30
N VAL A 154 0.94 -2.86 3.16
CA VAL A 154 -0.01 -3.73 2.46
C VAL A 154 -0.65 -2.96 1.32
N VAL A 155 -0.75 -3.62 0.17
CA VAL A 155 -1.65 -3.27 -0.92
C VAL A 155 -2.80 -4.26 -0.92
N ARG A 156 -4.05 -3.77 -0.86
CA ARG A 156 -5.23 -4.63 -0.96
C ARG A 156 -5.84 -4.50 -2.34
N ILE A 157 -6.18 -5.61 -2.97
CA ILE A 157 -6.87 -5.68 -4.25
C ILE A 157 -8.20 -6.39 -4.03
N TYR A 158 -9.27 -5.88 -4.64
CA TYR A 158 -10.61 -6.46 -4.58
C TYR A 158 -10.95 -7.16 -5.89
N PRO A 159 -12.03 -7.97 -5.96
CA PRO A 159 -12.36 -8.75 -7.15
C PRO A 159 -12.48 -7.93 -8.45
N LYS A 160 -12.96 -6.68 -8.38
CA LYS A 160 -13.01 -5.78 -9.53
C LYS A 160 -11.60 -5.40 -10.03
N GLY A 161 -10.66 -5.25 -9.10
CA GLY A 161 -9.26 -5.00 -9.40
C GLY A 161 -8.55 -6.21 -10.01
N THR A 162 -9.06 -7.43 -9.88
CA THR A 162 -8.48 -8.63 -10.52
C THR A 162 -9.08 -8.95 -11.89
N ASP A 163 -10.02 -8.15 -12.41
CA ASP A 163 -10.71 -8.46 -13.66
C ASP A 163 -9.85 -8.19 -14.90
N LEU A 164 -9.53 -9.25 -15.65
CA LEU A 164 -8.76 -9.18 -16.89
C LEU A 164 -9.61 -8.90 -18.14
N ASN A 165 -10.93 -9.01 -18.04
CA ASN A 165 -11.82 -8.93 -19.22
C ASN A 165 -12.20 -7.49 -19.58
N ASN A 166 -11.83 -6.54 -18.72
CA ASN A 166 -12.19 -5.14 -18.87
C ASN A 166 -10.95 -4.27 -18.75
N ASP A 167 -10.89 -3.24 -19.60
CA ASP A 167 -9.92 -2.17 -19.45
C ASP A 167 -10.10 -1.46 -18.09
N TYR A 168 -8.99 -0.99 -17.54
CA TYR A 168 -8.96 -0.16 -16.35
C TYR A 168 -9.76 1.11 -16.61
N ARG A 169 -10.70 1.45 -15.70
CA ARG A 169 -11.65 2.57 -15.86
C ARG A 169 -12.55 2.48 -17.10
N SER A 170 -12.88 1.28 -17.60
CA SER A 170 -13.73 1.11 -18.77
C SER A 170 -15.12 1.76 -18.64
N GLU A 171 -15.65 1.88 -17.43
CA GLU A 171 -16.90 2.58 -17.12
C GLU A 171 -16.89 4.07 -17.49
N GLU A 172 -15.72 4.71 -17.48
CA GLU A 172 -15.57 6.11 -17.88
C GLU A 172 -15.51 6.30 -19.41
N LYS A 173 -15.46 5.19 -20.18
CA LYS A 173 -15.31 5.19 -21.65
C LYS A 173 -14.13 6.03 -22.13
N ASN A 174 -13.05 6.03 -21.35
CA ASN A 174 -11.88 6.85 -21.60
C ASN A 174 -10.81 6.05 -22.38
N PRO A 175 -10.32 6.53 -23.54
CA PRO A 175 -9.33 5.81 -24.33
C PRO A 175 -7.94 5.75 -23.68
N ASN A 176 -7.66 6.53 -22.64
CA ASN A 176 -6.34 6.63 -22.00
C ASN A 176 -5.83 5.28 -21.46
N PHE A 177 -6.74 4.39 -21.06
CA PHE A 177 -6.42 3.08 -20.47
C PHE A 177 -6.73 1.90 -21.39
N GLN A 178 -7.00 2.15 -22.67
CA GLN A 178 -7.30 1.08 -23.63
C GLN A 178 -6.18 0.03 -23.63
N GLY A 179 -6.55 -1.25 -23.50
CA GLY A 179 -5.61 -2.38 -23.46
C GLY A 179 -4.88 -2.57 -22.13
N VAL A 180 -5.23 -1.81 -21.09
CA VAL A 180 -4.70 -1.97 -19.73
C VAL A 180 -5.75 -2.69 -18.90
N SER A 181 -5.49 -3.92 -18.46
CA SER A 181 -6.43 -4.67 -17.62
C SER A 181 -6.69 -3.95 -16.28
N ASN A 182 -7.80 -4.28 -15.60
CA ASN A 182 -7.99 -3.75 -14.24
C ASN A 182 -6.85 -4.18 -13.30
N PHE A 183 -6.30 -5.38 -13.46
CA PHE A 183 -5.25 -5.89 -12.58
C PHE A 183 -3.95 -5.13 -12.70
N LEU A 184 -3.44 -4.97 -13.93
CA LEU A 184 -2.24 -4.17 -14.18
C LEU A 184 -2.43 -2.71 -13.73
N GLY A 185 -3.55 -2.07 -14.13
CA GLY A 185 -3.84 -0.69 -13.78
C GLY A 185 -3.94 -0.47 -12.26
N THR A 186 -4.64 -1.38 -11.56
CA THR A 186 -4.79 -1.30 -10.10
C THR A 186 -3.46 -1.50 -9.38
N LEU A 187 -2.66 -2.50 -9.78
CA LEU A 187 -1.34 -2.70 -9.16
C LEU A 187 -0.46 -1.47 -9.32
N ILE A 188 -0.37 -0.90 -10.53
CA ILE A 188 0.44 0.29 -10.76
C ILE A 188 -0.06 1.46 -9.91
N HIS A 189 -1.37 1.71 -9.91
CA HIS A 189 -2.01 2.76 -9.14
C HIS A 189 -1.69 2.65 -7.63
N GLU A 190 -1.95 1.48 -7.04
CA GLU A 190 -1.77 1.27 -5.60
C GLU A 190 -0.29 1.30 -5.19
N PHE A 191 0.61 0.77 -6.01
CA PHE A 191 2.04 0.90 -5.74
C PHE A 191 2.50 2.36 -5.84
N PHE A 192 1.93 3.18 -6.72
CA PHE A 192 2.33 4.59 -6.83
C PHE A 192 1.94 5.42 -5.59
N HIS A 193 0.89 5.03 -4.86
CA HIS A 193 0.57 5.61 -3.54
C HIS A 193 1.71 5.44 -2.51
N LYS A 194 2.67 4.52 -2.74
CA LYS A 194 3.78 4.21 -1.82
C LYS A 194 5.10 4.93 -2.09
N VAL A 195 5.24 5.71 -3.17
CA VAL A 195 6.48 6.41 -3.54
C VAL A 195 7.00 7.30 -2.38
N GLU A 196 8.23 7.04 -1.89
CA GLU A 196 8.87 7.66 -0.71
C GLU A 196 9.31 9.13 -0.91
N GLY A 197 9.56 9.81 0.21
CA GLY A 197 10.49 10.94 0.27
C GLY A 197 9.90 12.26 -0.15
N ALA A 198 8.62 12.28 -0.50
CA ALA A 198 8.01 13.45 -1.08
C ALA A 198 6.50 13.26 -1.26
N VAL A 199 5.78 12.37 -0.57
CA VAL A 199 4.32 12.36 -0.79
C VAL A 199 3.74 13.74 -0.48
N ASP A 200 4.32 14.53 0.43
CA ASP A 200 4.00 15.96 0.49
C ASP A 200 4.73 16.81 -0.56
N LEU A 201 6.01 16.57 -0.87
CA LEU A 201 6.80 17.40 -1.81
C LEU A 201 6.54 17.11 -3.31
N VAL A 202 6.52 15.86 -3.74
CA VAL A 202 6.09 15.35 -5.05
C VAL A 202 4.63 15.70 -5.25
N ILE A 203 3.72 15.45 -4.29
CA ILE A 203 2.33 15.89 -4.47
C ILE A 203 2.25 17.42 -4.47
N ALA A 204 2.94 18.16 -3.60
CA ALA A 204 2.95 19.62 -3.68
C ALA A 204 3.52 20.13 -5.01
N ASN A 205 4.58 19.51 -5.52
CA ASN A 205 5.16 19.85 -6.82
C ASN A 205 4.22 19.48 -7.97
N TRP A 206 3.55 18.33 -7.88
CA TRP A 206 2.52 17.90 -8.83
C TRP A 206 1.38 18.89 -8.83
N SER A 207 0.82 19.20 -7.66
CA SER A 207 -0.26 20.16 -7.47
C SER A 207 0.09 21.52 -8.03
N LYS A 208 1.28 22.05 -7.69
CA LYS A 208 1.76 23.33 -8.20
C LYS A 208 1.94 23.34 -9.72
N LYS A 209 2.43 22.24 -10.31
CA LYS A 209 2.71 22.16 -11.76
C LYS A 209 1.46 21.92 -12.60
N PHE A 210 0.46 21.23 -12.04
CA PHE A 210 -0.70 20.71 -12.78
C PHE A 210 -2.03 21.24 -12.23
N GLY A 211 -1.99 22.38 -11.51
CA GLY A 211 -3.15 23.21 -11.24
C GLY A 211 -4.01 22.76 -10.07
N TRP A 212 -3.54 21.91 -9.17
CA TRP A 212 -4.31 21.52 -7.99
C TRP A 212 -4.17 22.51 -6.84
N ARG A 213 -5.28 22.81 -6.17
CA ARG A 213 -5.30 23.62 -4.95
C ARG A 213 -6.31 23.07 -3.94
N PHE A 214 -6.04 23.37 -2.67
CA PHE A 214 -6.95 23.13 -1.56
C PHE A 214 -7.97 24.29 -1.46
N THR A 215 -9.21 23.97 -1.14
CA THR A 215 -10.33 24.92 -1.04
C THR A 215 -11.00 24.81 0.32
N ASP A 216 -11.60 25.91 0.78
CA ASP A 216 -12.40 25.91 2.01
C ASP A 216 -13.83 25.39 1.80
N VAL A 217 -14.23 25.21 0.53
CA VAL A 217 -15.55 24.69 0.15
C VAL A 217 -15.41 23.21 -0.19
N SER A 218 -16.11 22.38 0.58
CA SER A 218 -16.20 20.95 0.32
C SER A 218 -17.19 20.65 -0.82
N ARG A 219 -16.80 19.74 -1.71
CA ARG A 219 -17.63 19.24 -2.81
C ARG A 219 -17.92 17.75 -2.61
N ASN A 220 -19.18 17.36 -2.75
CA ASN A 220 -19.56 15.96 -2.71
C ASN A 220 -19.09 15.21 -3.95
N LEU A 221 -18.57 14.02 -3.73
CA LEU A 221 -18.21 13.04 -4.76
C LEU A 221 -19.37 12.06 -4.97
N ASP A 222 -19.38 11.39 -6.12
CA ASP A 222 -20.50 10.53 -6.54
C ASP A 222 -20.76 9.35 -5.57
N GLY A 223 -19.72 8.85 -4.91
CA GLY A 223 -19.84 7.77 -3.93
C GLY A 223 -20.25 8.22 -2.52
N GLY A 224 -20.46 9.52 -2.30
CA GLY A 224 -20.92 10.10 -1.04
C GLY A 224 -19.81 10.64 -0.11
N ASP A 225 -18.53 10.41 -0.40
CA ASP A 225 -17.45 11.16 0.26
C ASP A 225 -17.39 12.61 -0.27
N SER A 226 -16.50 13.40 0.30
CA SER A 226 -16.32 14.80 -0.09
C SER A 226 -14.85 15.13 -0.26
N THR A 227 -14.55 16.08 -1.13
CA THR A 227 -13.18 16.59 -1.36
C THR A 227 -13.10 18.08 -1.11
N LEU A 228 -11.92 18.52 -0.66
CA LEU A 228 -11.52 19.92 -0.52
C LEU A 228 -10.47 20.31 -1.57
N TYR A 229 -10.34 19.52 -2.64
CA TYR A 229 -9.42 19.78 -3.73
C TYR A 229 -10.17 20.13 -5.00
N GLU A 230 -9.58 21.05 -5.76
CA GLU A 230 -9.99 21.33 -7.13
C GLU A 230 -8.77 21.51 -8.03
N THR A 231 -8.94 21.21 -9.32
CA THR A 231 -7.93 21.45 -10.35
C THR A 231 -8.36 22.57 -11.28
N THR A 232 -7.43 23.48 -11.59
CA THR A 232 -7.61 24.53 -12.59
C THR A 232 -7.27 24.05 -14.00
N MET A 233 -6.82 22.81 -14.16
CA MET A 233 -6.47 22.19 -15.44
C MET A 233 -7.17 20.82 -15.61
N PRO A 234 -8.51 20.76 -15.55
CA PRO A 234 -9.23 19.49 -15.60
C PRO A 234 -9.05 18.71 -16.91
N GLU A 235 -8.70 19.39 -18.01
CA GLU A 235 -8.52 18.82 -19.34
C GLU A 235 -7.26 17.96 -19.49
N ILE A 236 -6.28 18.10 -18.58
CA ILE A 236 -5.06 17.28 -18.57
C ILE A 236 -5.14 16.09 -17.59
N CYS A 237 -6.29 15.90 -16.93
CA CYS A 237 -6.53 14.73 -16.07
C CYS A 237 -6.89 13.52 -16.93
N VAL A 238 -6.30 12.37 -16.58
CA VAL A 238 -6.40 11.15 -17.42
C VAL A 238 -7.69 10.36 -17.22
N SER A 239 -8.44 10.64 -16.14
CA SER A 239 -9.73 10.03 -15.80
C SER A 239 -10.60 11.04 -15.06
N LYS A 240 -11.91 10.75 -14.98
CA LYS A 240 -12.83 11.44 -14.08
C LYS A 240 -12.36 11.29 -12.63
N TYR A 241 -11.94 10.08 -12.25
CA TYR A 241 -11.38 9.84 -10.93
C TYR A 241 -10.17 10.73 -10.62
N ALA A 242 -9.18 10.77 -11.52
CA ALA A 242 -8.03 11.65 -11.41
C ALA A 242 -8.44 13.11 -11.26
N ARG A 243 -9.43 13.57 -12.03
CA ARG A 243 -9.90 14.96 -12.04
C ARG A 243 -10.63 15.37 -10.76
N GLU A 244 -11.33 14.44 -10.13
CA GLU A 244 -12.36 14.78 -9.16
C GLU A 244 -11.97 14.52 -7.71
N VAL A 245 -11.06 13.59 -7.43
CA VAL A 245 -10.76 13.20 -6.06
C VAL A 245 -9.75 14.12 -5.41
N ASP A 246 -8.47 14.00 -5.77
CA ASP A 246 -7.38 14.78 -5.18
C ASP A 246 -6.11 14.69 -6.06
N PRO A 247 -5.07 15.52 -5.82
CA PRO A 247 -3.84 15.46 -6.62
C PRO A 247 -3.05 14.16 -6.51
N ARG A 248 -3.25 13.37 -5.44
CA ARG A 248 -2.58 12.07 -5.27
C ARG A 248 -3.19 11.03 -6.20
N GLU A 249 -4.52 10.99 -6.29
CA GLU A 249 -5.21 10.13 -7.25
C GLU A 249 -4.89 10.53 -8.70
N ASP A 250 -4.78 11.83 -9.00
CA ASP A 250 -4.33 12.28 -10.32
C ASP A 250 -2.92 11.79 -10.67
N LEU A 251 -1.98 11.86 -9.73
CA LEU A 251 -0.63 11.34 -9.93
C LEU A 251 -0.65 9.83 -10.17
N CYS A 252 -1.39 9.06 -9.35
CA CYS A 252 -1.44 7.61 -9.44
C CYS A 252 -2.06 7.13 -10.76
N GLU A 253 -3.19 7.72 -11.17
CA GLU A 253 -3.82 7.43 -12.47
C GLU A 253 -2.90 7.86 -13.63
N SER A 254 -2.24 9.02 -13.52
CA SER A 254 -1.28 9.47 -14.53
C SER A 254 -0.08 8.54 -14.65
N ALA A 255 0.36 7.90 -13.55
CA ALA A 255 1.42 6.91 -13.56
C ALA A 255 1.01 5.63 -14.29
N VAL A 256 -0.25 5.19 -14.16
CA VAL A 256 -0.79 4.08 -14.96
C VAL A 256 -0.63 4.40 -16.45
N VAL A 257 -1.08 5.58 -16.90
CA VAL A 257 -0.97 5.97 -18.31
C VAL A 257 0.50 6.12 -18.73
N ALA A 258 1.34 6.78 -17.94
CA ALA A 258 2.76 6.97 -18.26
C ALA A 258 3.51 5.65 -18.50
N LEU A 259 3.15 4.60 -17.76
CA LEU A 259 3.84 3.31 -17.81
C LEU A 259 3.23 2.33 -18.82
N THR A 260 2.04 2.59 -19.33
CA THR A 260 1.31 1.66 -20.22
C THR A 260 1.02 2.25 -21.59
N ASN A 261 0.55 3.50 -21.65
CA ASN A 261 0.13 4.23 -22.85
C ASN A 261 0.70 5.67 -22.83
N PRO A 262 2.04 5.85 -22.77
CA PRO A 262 2.66 7.15 -22.52
C PRO A 262 2.28 8.25 -23.52
N GLU A 263 1.97 7.88 -24.77
CA GLU A 263 1.54 8.79 -25.83
C GLU A 263 0.19 9.48 -25.57
N LYS A 264 -0.63 8.91 -24.68
CA LYS A 264 -1.93 9.48 -24.27
C LYS A 264 -1.81 10.43 -23.09
N LEU A 265 -0.65 10.49 -22.43
CA LEU A 265 -0.44 11.37 -21.29
C LEU A 265 0.03 12.76 -21.75
N TYR A 266 -0.47 13.80 -21.08
CA TYR A 266 0.03 15.16 -21.27
C TYR A 266 1.57 15.21 -21.09
N SER A 267 2.30 15.71 -22.09
CA SER A 267 3.75 15.58 -22.18
C SER A 267 4.50 16.04 -20.92
N ARG A 268 4.06 17.12 -20.28
CA ARG A 268 4.71 17.62 -19.04
C ARG A 268 4.47 16.70 -17.84
N LYS A 269 3.34 15.98 -17.78
CA LYS A 269 3.08 14.95 -16.76
C LYS A 269 3.96 13.72 -17.02
N LEU A 270 4.09 13.33 -18.29
CA LEU A 270 4.99 12.25 -18.70
C LEU A 270 6.44 12.57 -18.32
N ASP A 271 6.93 13.77 -18.62
CA ASP A 271 8.27 14.22 -18.23
C ASP A 271 8.46 14.19 -16.72
N PHE A 272 7.45 14.61 -15.95
CA PHE A 272 7.49 14.57 -14.50
C PHE A 272 7.70 13.13 -14.00
N ILE A 273 6.88 12.19 -14.46
CA ILE A 273 6.94 10.79 -14.04
C ILE A 273 8.23 10.11 -14.53
N ASN A 274 8.68 10.41 -15.76
CA ASN A 274 9.94 9.90 -16.27
C ASN A 274 11.17 10.42 -15.50
N ASN A 275 11.12 11.66 -14.98
CA ASN A 275 12.17 12.17 -14.11
C ASN A 275 12.27 11.37 -12.81
N LEU A 276 11.15 10.84 -12.30
CA LEU A 276 11.15 9.92 -11.15
C LEU A 276 11.77 8.56 -11.50
N ARG A 277 12.17 8.27 -12.75
CA ARG A 277 12.70 6.95 -13.15
C ARG A 277 14.20 6.95 -13.49
N LYS A 278 14.85 8.12 -13.47
CA LYS A 278 16.18 8.28 -14.09
C LYS A 278 17.27 7.50 -13.34
N GLY A 279 17.98 6.63 -14.07
CA GLY A 279 19.27 6.06 -13.64
C GLY A 279 19.21 4.76 -12.85
N LYS A 280 18.09 4.03 -12.83
CA LYS A 280 17.98 2.74 -12.14
C LYS A 280 17.89 1.58 -13.11
N ASP A 281 18.78 0.61 -12.93
CA ASP A 281 18.67 -0.69 -13.60
C ASP A 281 17.45 -1.46 -13.05
N MET A 282 16.81 -2.25 -13.90
CA MET A 282 15.74 -3.14 -13.47
C MET A 282 16.33 -4.31 -12.69
N PRO A 283 16.06 -4.46 -11.38
CA PRO A 283 16.45 -5.66 -10.67
C PRO A 283 15.73 -6.89 -11.25
N PRO A 284 16.34 -8.08 -11.17
CA PRO A 284 15.67 -9.31 -11.59
C PRO A 284 14.42 -9.56 -10.74
N VAL A 285 13.30 -9.85 -11.41
CA VAL A 285 12.03 -10.21 -10.78
C VAL A 285 11.77 -11.70 -10.97
N THR A 286 11.65 -12.42 -9.85
CA THR A 286 11.28 -13.85 -9.84
C THR A 286 10.04 -14.07 -9.01
N MET A 287 9.24 -15.07 -9.37
CA MET A 287 8.01 -15.39 -8.65
C MET A 287 7.90 -16.89 -8.35
N GLY A 288 7.47 -17.22 -7.14
CA GLY A 288 7.15 -18.58 -6.71
C GLY A 288 5.68 -18.70 -6.32
N ARG A 289 4.99 -19.73 -6.82
CA ARG A 289 3.56 -19.98 -6.53
C ARG A 289 3.42 -21.12 -5.52
N LYS A 290 2.56 -20.94 -4.53
CA LYS A 290 2.21 -21.92 -3.50
C LYS A 290 0.69 -22.01 -3.34
N GLY A 291 0.18 -23.18 -3.00
CA GLY A 291 -1.23 -23.41 -2.76
C GLY A 291 -1.45 -24.48 -1.70
N GLY A 292 -2.66 -24.54 -1.15
CA GLY A 292 -3.02 -25.54 -0.13
C GLY A 292 -2.09 -25.50 1.08
N SER A 293 -1.52 -26.64 1.46
CA SER A 293 -0.61 -26.79 2.60
C SER A 293 0.73 -26.06 2.44
N ASP A 294 1.11 -25.67 1.22
CA ASP A 294 2.38 -24.99 0.97
C ASP A 294 2.29 -23.48 1.25
N VAL A 295 1.08 -22.93 1.43
CA VAL A 295 0.89 -21.54 1.85
C VAL A 295 1.52 -21.35 3.23
N LYS A 296 2.35 -20.32 3.38
CA LYS A 296 2.99 -19.94 4.65
C LYS A 296 2.40 -18.64 5.17
N ILE A 297 1.68 -18.71 6.29
CA ILE A 297 1.20 -17.52 7.00
C ILE A 297 2.37 -16.88 7.75
N PRO A 298 2.54 -15.54 7.71
CA PRO A 298 3.60 -14.88 8.46
C PRO A 298 3.43 -15.06 9.97
N ARG A 299 4.54 -14.97 10.71
CA ARG A 299 4.54 -15.07 12.18
C ARG A 299 5.44 -14.00 12.77
N ILE A 300 5.04 -13.48 13.92
CA ILE A 300 5.88 -12.61 14.75
C ILE A 300 6.80 -13.49 15.60
N VAL A 301 8.10 -13.22 15.54
CA VAL A 301 9.11 -13.86 16.40
C VAL A 301 8.86 -13.45 17.85
N LEU A 302 8.86 -14.42 18.76
CA LEU A 302 8.55 -14.22 20.17
C LEU A 302 9.80 -14.34 21.06
N PRO A 303 9.82 -13.65 22.22
CA PRO A 303 8.86 -12.65 22.67
C PRO A 303 9.04 -11.30 21.94
N VAL A 304 7.97 -10.52 21.83
CA VAL A 304 8.05 -9.16 21.29
C VAL A 304 8.54 -8.22 22.37
N LYS A 305 9.70 -7.61 22.12
CA LYS A 305 10.23 -6.54 22.97
C LYS A 305 9.56 -5.22 22.64
N TYR A 306 9.15 -4.45 23.65
CA TYR A 306 8.60 -3.11 23.46
C TYR A 306 9.26 -2.10 24.40
N LYS A 307 9.29 -0.83 24.00
CA LYS A 307 9.79 0.29 24.81
C LYS A 307 8.76 1.41 24.85
N THR A 308 8.59 2.00 26.03
CA THR A 308 7.65 3.10 26.24
C THR A 308 8.32 4.45 25.94
N ILE A 309 7.70 5.26 25.07
CA ILE A 309 8.16 6.62 24.75
C ILE A 309 7.10 7.61 25.18
N LEU A 310 7.43 8.46 26.17
CA LEU A 310 6.56 9.56 26.56
C LEU A 310 6.74 10.72 25.58
N SER A 311 5.69 11.03 24.83
CA SER A 311 5.64 12.24 23.99
C SER A 311 4.85 13.33 24.71
N ASP A 312 5.48 14.49 24.93
CA ASP A 312 4.77 15.68 25.37
C ASP A 312 3.94 16.22 24.17
N PRO A 313 2.62 16.42 24.32
CA PRO A 313 1.78 16.97 23.25
C PRO A 313 2.25 18.33 22.72
N LEU A 314 3.07 19.07 23.48
CA LEU A 314 3.64 20.36 23.05
C LEU A 314 4.73 20.26 21.97
N TYR A 315 5.32 19.08 21.75
CA TYR A 315 6.35 18.87 20.73
C TYR A 315 5.79 18.55 19.33
N PHE A 316 4.48 18.30 19.22
CA PHE A 316 3.75 18.29 17.93
C PHE A 316 3.11 19.66 17.67
N LYS A 317 3.91 20.73 17.69
CA LYS A 317 3.51 21.94 16.94
C LYS A 317 3.85 21.68 15.48
N PRO A 318 2.87 21.60 14.55
CA PRO A 318 3.21 21.71 13.13
C PRO A 318 4.02 22.99 12.98
N LYS A 319 5.18 22.91 12.31
CA LYS A 319 6.01 24.09 12.03
C LYS A 319 5.06 25.16 11.49
N LYS A 320 4.84 26.23 12.26
CA LYS A 320 4.09 27.39 11.79
C LYS A 320 4.69 27.74 10.44
N GLN A 321 3.86 27.72 9.40
CA GLN A 321 4.20 28.34 8.13
C GLN A 321 4.69 29.74 8.47
N LEU A 322 5.98 29.99 8.23
CA LEU A 322 6.51 31.34 8.26
C LEU A 322 5.75 32.09 7.16
N LYS A 323 5.07 33.16 7.58
CA LYS A 323 4.25 34.04 6.76
C LYS A 323 5.04 34.63 5.60
#